data_AF-L7CFN1-F1
#
_entry.id   AF-L7CFN1-F1
#
_cell.length_a   1.000
_cell.length_b   1.000
_cell.length_c   1.000
_cell.angle_alpha   90.00
_cell.angle_beta   90.00
_cell.angle_gamma   90.00
#
_symmetry.space_group_name_H-M   'P 1'
#
loop_
_entity.id
_entity.type
_entity.pdbx_description
1 polymer ?
#
loop_
_entity_poly.entity_id
_entity_poly.type
_entity_poly.pdbx_seq_one_letter_code
_entity_poly.pdbx_strand_id
1 'polypeptide(L)'
;MTPVHPGDRSSAAMLRKQEAIEQSMCFGRSIRWPVLRIAGVEISVAMSLPLGLFAAIAFGVSAHLTDTTASADWQSHAHWMAWLIGFWLLGLLIQTTIAVWHQRNAGVHRGGCIVSIGGVWTAPTQRPHGISVAGVLMIWSLCMLALGLGSLALIGVSLITIDAPIRGGPIVWLDDPWAAVAWLWCLQGIWNLLPLPQSLGRVGWALVFALFGGGPNHDPRVCLRSLRAWIIAMALLTLVTGNLLLSTSGVTSQAGGLAWPAVAGVVALSLWLFTSAGSPDLTAIYESIVRRAEYIEVGEQNPIGRFRGRFGPVATWRRYQARREDVAKQQRLRETMEREHREADDASRVDEILQRLHQDGVESLSQDERELLQRVSEALKNERQNIARDIDSSD
;
A
#
# COMPACT_ATOMS: atom_id res chain seq x y z
N MET A 1 -20.05 38.62 17.54
CA MET A 1 -19.01 38.53 16.50
C MET A 1 -17.99 39.62 16.78
N THR A 2 -16.84 39.25 17.33
CA THR A 2 -15.75 40.18 17.61
C THR A 2 -14.98 40.50 16.32
N PRO A 3 -14.71 41.77 16.00
CA PRO A 3 -13.99 42.13 14.79
C PRO A 3 -12.54 41.66 14.90
N VAL A 4 -12.11 40.79 13.98
CA VAL A 4 -10.72 40.31 13.88
C VAL A 4 -9.86 41.45 13.37
N HIS A 5 -8.89 41.89 14.18
CA HIS A 5 -7.98 42.97 13.85
C HIS A 5 -7.10 42.60 12.63
N PRO A 6 -6.95 43.49 11.63
CA PRO A 6 -6.18 43.21 10.41
C PRO A 6 -4.67 42.95 10.63
N GLY A 7 -4.13 43.24 11.83
CA GLY A 7 -2.73 42.96 12.20
C GLY A 7 -2.42 41.47 12.45
N ASP A 8 -3.38 40.69 12.93
CA ASP A 8 -3.18 39.28 13.31
C ASP A 8 -3.01 38.33 12.11
N ARG A 9 -3.39 38.78 10.91
CA ARG A 9 -3.18 37.98 9.69
C ARG A 9 -1.70 37.94 9.29
N SER A 10 -0.90 38.95 9.64
CA SER A 10 0.52 39.00 9.29
C SER A 10 1.38 38.15 10.23
N SER A 11 1.08 38.15 11.54
CA SER A 11 1.76 37.34 12.56
C SER A 11 1.46 35.86 12.38
N ALA A 12 0.20 35.49 12.13
CA ALA A 12 -0.16 34.11 11.83
C ALA A 12 0.45 33.61 10.51
N ALA A 13 0.58 34.47 9.49
CA ALA A 13 1.23 34.11 8.23
C ALA A 13 2.76 33.99 8.37
N MET A 14 3.40 34.83 9.19
CA MET A 14 4.82 34.69 9.53
C MET A 14 5.08 33.45 10.39
N LEU A 15 4.28 33.19 11.42
CA LEU A 15 4.39 31.99 12.25
C LEU A 15 4.19 30.73 11.42
N ARG A 16 3.22 30.69 10.50
CA ARG A 16 3.08 29.56 9.56
C ARG A 16 4.27 29.41 8.62
N LYS A 17 4.89 30.53 8.19
CA LYS A 17 6.13 30.46 7.39
C LYS A 17 7.29 29.95 8.23
N GLN A 18 7.40 30.39 9.47
CA GLN A 18 8.48 30.03 10.38
C GLN A 18 8.33 28.59 10.85
N GLU A 19 7.12 28.12 11.16
CA GLU A 19 6.81 26.71 11.40
C GLU A 19 7.04 25.85 10.15
N ALA A 20 6.69 26.33 8.95
CA ALA A 20 6.96 25.59 7.72
C ALA A 20 8.47 25.48 7.44
N ILE A 21 9.24 26.52 7.80
CA ILE A 21 10.70 26.56 7.70
C ILE A 21 11.34 25.68 8.77
N GLU A 22 10.95 25.80 10.04
CA GLU A 22 11.43 24.99 11.16
C GLU A 22 11.04 23.53 10.98
N GLN A 23 9.84 23.21 10.50
CA GLN A 23 9.47 21.83 10.20
C GLN A 23 10.22 21.31 8.98
N SER A 24 10.46 22.12 7.94
CA SER A 24 11.35 21.73 6.83
C SER A 24 12.79 21.46 7.28
N MET A 25 13.25 22.12 8.35
CA MET A 25 14.54 21.89 9.01
C MET A 25 14.53 20.69 9.98
N CYS A 26 13.38 20.40 10.61
CA CYS A 26 13.23 19.29 11.55
C CYS A 26 13.01 17.93 10.87
N PHE A 27 12.47 17.91 9.64
CA PHE A 27 12.34 16.67 8.88
C PHE A 27 13.72 16.26 8.36
N GLY A 28 14.37 15.31 9.04
CA GLY A 28 15.65 14.72 8.63
C GLY A 28 16.82 15.70 8.73
N ARG A 29 17.51 15.69 9.89
CA ARG A 29 18.75 16.43 10.22
C ARG A 29 19.95 16.19 9.27
N SER A 30 19.76 15.59 8.11
CA SER A 30 20.84 15.45 7.14
C SER A 30 21.05 16.78 6.42
N ILE A 31 22.32 17.13 6.22
CA ILE A 31 22.73 18.20 5.34
C ILE A 31 22.19 17.88 3.95
N ARG A 32 21.43 18.82 3.38
CA ARG A 32 20.84 18.74 2.05
C ARG A 32 21.45 19.82 1.20
N TRP A 33 21.81 19.46 -0.02
CA TRP A 33 22.25 20.44 -1.00
C TRP A 33 21.16 20.62 -2.06
N PRO A 34 20.60 21.82 -2.23
CA PRO A 34 19.74 22.10 -3.36
C PRO A 34 20.61 22.03 -4.63
N VAL A 35 20.25 21.15 -5.56
CA VAL A 35 21.04 20.93 -6.78
C VAL A 35 20.37 21.59 -7.97
N LEU A 36 19.08 21.34 -8.16
CA LEU A 36 18.38 21.76 -9.37
C LEU A 36 16.89 21.99 -9.09
N ARG A 37 16.28 22.89 -9.86
CA ARG A 37 14.82 23.07 -9.86
C ARG A 37 14.26 22.75 -11.23
N ILE A 38 13.51 21.65 -11.35
CA ILE A 38 12.90 21.21 -12.62
C ILE A 38 11.38 21.38 -12.52
N ALA A 39 10.78 22.10 -13.46
CA ALA A 39 9.32 22.30 -13.53
C ALA A 39 8.68 22.80 -12.21
N GLY A 40 9.44 23.60 -11.43
CA GLY A 40 9.01 24.12 -10.15
C GLY A 40 9.28 23.22 -8.94
N VAL A 41 9.64 21.94 -9.15
CA VAL A 41 10.04 20.98 -8.11
C VAL A 41 11.51 21.19 -7.75
N GLU A 42 11.80 21.33 -6.47
CA GLU A 42 13.16 21.47 -5.96
C GLU A 42 13.78 20.09 -5.74
N ILE A 43 14.86 19.80 -6.46
CA ILE A 43 15.63 18.57 -6.33
C ILE A 43 16.82 18.86 -5.42
N SER A 44 16.85 18.18 -4.28
CA SER A 44 17.95 18.23 -3.32
C SER A 44 18.66 16.89 -3.26
N VAL A 45 19.94 16.91 -2.93
CA VAL A 45 20.73 15.71 -2.70
C VAL A 45 21.00 15.58 -1.20
N ALA A 46 20.70 14.41 -0.63
CA ALA A 46 21.05 14.09 0.74
C ALA A 46 22.56 13.76 0.83
N MET A 47 23.20 14.13 1.95
CA MET A 47 24.60 13.80 2.26
C MET A 47 24.96 12.31 2.03
N SER A 48 23.99 11.40 2.19
CA SER A 48 24.21 9.97 1.98
C SER A 48 24.62 9.61 0.55
N LEU A 49 24.17 10.36 -0.47
CA LEU A 49 24.51 10.07 -1.86
C LEU A 49 26.01 10.30 -2.15
N PRO A 50 26.61 11.49 -1.91
CA PRO A 50 28.03 11.69 -2.15
C PRO A 50 28.92 10.91 -1.18
N LEU A 51 28.51 10.70 0.08
CA LEU A 51 29.24 9.80 0.99
C LEU A 51 29.24 8.37 0.46
N GLY A 52 28.11 7.91 -0.07
CA GLY A 52 27.98 6.62 -0.71
C GLY A 52 28.85 6.46 -1.94
N LEU A 53 28.83 7.45 -2.83
CA LEU A 53 29.69 7.48 -4.03
C LEU A 53 31.16 7.52 -3.63
N PHE A 54 31.53 8.32 -2.64
CA PHE A 54 32.89 8.38 -2.11
C PHE A 54 33.31 7.02 -1.53
N ALA A 55 32.45 6.37 -0.75
CA ALA A 55 32.73 5.04 -0.19
C ALA A 55 32.88 3.99 -1.29
N ALA A 56 32.05 4.01 -2.34
CA ALA A 56 32.17 3.11 -3.48
C ALA A 56 33.49 3.32 -4.24
N ILE A 57 33.86 4.57 -4.49
CA ILE A 57 35.14 4.92 -5.13
C ILE A 57 36.31 4.48 -4.25
N ALA A 58 36.28 4.83 -2.96
CA ALA A 58 37.32 4.46 -2.01
C ALA A 58 37.46 2.93 -1.89
N PHE A 59 36.36 2.19 -1.90
CA PHE A 59 36.38 0.73 -1.88
C PHE A 59 37.06 0.18 -3.14
N GLY A 60 36.69 0.64 -4.34
CA GLY A 60 37.34 0.22 -5.57
C GLY A 60 38.82 0.59 -5.65
N VAL A 61 39.19 1.78 -5.17
CA VAL A 61 40.60 2.20 -5.07
C VAL A 61 41.36 1.34 -4.04
N SER A 62 40.74 1.02 -2.91
CA SER A 62 41.38 0.22 -1.86
C SER A 62 41.62 -1.22 -2.31
N ALA A 63 40.65 -1.83 -3.01
CA ALA A 63 40.80 -3.15 -3.61
C ALA A 63 41.98 -3.18 -4.59
N HIS A 64 42.18 -2.10 -5.33
CA HIS A 64 43.34 -1.95 -6.22
C HIS A 64 44.66 -1.85 -5.45
N LEU A 65 44.74 -1.03 -4.39
CA LEU A 65 45.97 -0.87 -3.60
C LEU A 65 46.42 -2.17 -2.92
N THR A 66 45.50 -3.08 -2.62
CA THR A 66 45.83 -4.38 -2.04
C THR A 66 46.31 -5.41 -3.05
N ASP A 67 46.01 -5.24 -4.34
CA ASP A 67 46.41 -6.16 -5.41
C ASP A 67 47.66 -5.65 -6.14
N THR A 68 48.76 -5.54 -5.39
CA THR A 68 50.06 -5.02 -5.89
C THR A 68 50.70 -5.89 -7.00
N THR A 69 50.13 -7.07 -7.28
CA THR A 69 50.63 -8.01 -8.29
C THR A 69 49.96 -7.87 -9.67
N ALA A 70 48.82 -7.18 -9.77
CA ALA A 70 48.02 -7.08 -10.99
C ALA A 70 47.97 -5.63 -11.54
N SER A 71 49.12 -5.05 -11.87
CA SER A 71 49.18 -3.68 -12.43
C SER A 71 48.65 -3.56 -13.86
N ALA A 72 48.41 -4.66 -14.57
CA ALA A 72 47.96 -4.65 -15.97
C ALA A 72 46.45 -4.43 -16.17
N ASP A 73 45.60 -4.75 -15.18
CA ASP A 73 44.14 -4.83 -15.37
C ASP A 73 43.33 -3.79 -14.58
N TRP A 74 43.97 -2.76 -14.00
CA TRP A 74 43.24 -1.75 -13.21
C TRP A 74 42.19 -0.98 -14.04
N GLN A 75 42.49 -0.76 -15.33
CA GLN A 75 41.61 0.00 -16.21
C GLN A 75 40.28 -0.74 -16.44
N SER A 76 40.31 -2.07 -16.56
CA SER A 76 39.10 -2.88 -16.75
C SER A 76 38.22 -2.88 -15.49
N HIS A 77 38.82 -3.01 -14.30
CA HIS A 77 38.10 -2.95 -13.02
C HIS A 77 37.51 -1.56 -12.75
N ALA A 78 38.27 -0.50 -13.03
CA ALA A 78 37.79 0.88 -12.90
C ALA A 78 36.64 1.16 -13.86
N HIS A 79 36.74 0.69 -15.12
CA HIS A 79 35.66 0.81 -16.10
C HIS A 79 34.41 0.05 -15.66
N TRP A 80 34.57 -1.18 -15.16
CA TRP A 80 33.47 -1.98 -14.64
C TRP A 80 32.78 -1.31 -13.45
N MET A 81 33.53 -0.80 -12.48
CA MET A 81 32.95 -0.11 -11.32
C MET A 81 32.28 1.21 -11.71
N ALA A 82 32.90 2.00 -12.60
CA ALA A 82 32.28 3.22 -13.13
C ALA A 82 30.97 2.92 -13.86
N TRP A 83 30.93 1.81 -14.61
CA TRP A 83 29.74 1.35 -15.30
C TRP A 83 28.63 0.95 -14.33
N LEU A 84 28.93 0.18 -13.26
CA LEU A 84 27.98 -0.15 -12.20
C LEU A 84 27.43 1.09 -11.49
N ILE A 85 28.29 2.05 -11.15
CA ILE A 85 27.88 3.34 -10.58
C ILE A 85 26.96 4.08 -11.55
N GLY A 86 27.28 4.09 -12.85
CA GLY A 86 26.45 4.68 -13.89
C GLY A 86 25.03 4.11 -13.92
N PHE A 87 24.90 2.79 -13.88
CA PHE A 87 23.58 2.14 -13.85
C PHE A 87 22.85 2.30 -12.52
N TRP A 88 23.55 2.39 -11.39
CA TRP A 88 22.95 2.76 -10.11
C TRP A 88 22.34 4.17 -10.20
N LEU A 89 23.11 5.13 -10.71
CA LEU A 89 22.66 6.51 -10.90
C LEU A 89 21.50 6.60 -11.90
N LEU A 90 21.49 5.76 -12.94
CA LEU A 90 20.37 5.66 -13.87
C LEU A 90 19.07 5.23 -13.16
N GLY A 91 19.14 4.25 -12.25
CA GLY A 91 18.00 3.85 -11.42
C GLY A 91 17.48 5.01 -10.56
N LEU A 92 18.37 5.79 -9.94
CA LEU A 92 17.99 7.00 -9.18
C LEU A 92 17.39 8.08 -10.08
N LEU A 93 17.90 8.25 -11.29
CA LEU A 93 17.39 9.21 -12.28
C LEU A 93 15.96 8.85 -12.70
N ILE A 94 15.68 7.57 -12.95
CA ILE A 94 14.34 7.08 -13.28
C ILE A 94 13.37 7.36 -12.14
N GLN A 95 13.73 7.01 -10.90
CA GLN A 95 12.90 7.30 -9.72
C GLN A 95 12.64 8.80 -9.55
N THR A 96 13.67 9.63 -9.76
CA THR A 96 13.57 11.09 -9.64
C THR A 96 12.62 11.64 -10.70
N THR A 97 12.71 11.12 -11.93
CA THR A 97 11.84 11.49 -13.04
C THR A 97 10.39 11.14 -12.75
N ILE A 98 10.12 9.93 -12.23
CA ILE A 98 8.76 9.50 -11.82
C ILE A 98 8.21 10.44 -10.74
N ALA A 99 9.02 10.74 -9.72
CA ALA A 99 8.63 11.62 -8.62
C ALA A 99 8.32 13.05 -9.11
N VAL A 100 9.21 13.65 -9.91
CA VAL A 100 9.04 15.01 -10.46
C VAL A 100 7.85 15.08 -11.41
N TRP A 101 7.71 14.10 -12.31
CA TRP A 101 6.57 14.02 -13.25
C TRP A 101 5.24 13.95 -12.50
N HIS A 102 5.16 13.10 -11.47
CA HIS A 102 3.97 12.99 -10.65
C HIS A 102 3.67 14.28 -9.87
N GLN A 103 4.67 14.89 -9.26
CA GLN A 103 4.52 16.16 -8.55
C GLN A 103 4.04 17.29 -9.47
N ARG A 104 4.56 17.35 -10.70
CA ARG A 104 4.13 18.30 -11.72
C ARG A 104 2.67 18.09 -12.11
N ASN A 105 2.27 16.86 -12.39
CA ASN A 105 0.88 16.55 -12.79
C ASN A 105 -0.11 16.79 -11.65
N ALA A 106 0.33 16.66 -10.40
CA ALA A 106 -0.46 17.01 -9.23
C ALA A 106 -0.51 18.53 -8.94
N GLY A 107 0.12 19.38 -9.76
CA GLY A 107 0.13 20.84 -9.56
C GLY A 107 0.97 21.31 -8.37
N VAL A 108 1.91 20.48 -7.89
CA VAL A 108 2.68 20.76 -6.67
C VAL A 108 3.94 21.57 -7.02
N HIS A 109 3.80 22.89 -7.13
CA HIS A 109 4.88 23.80 -7.56
C HIS A 109 5.94 24.16 -6.49
N ARG A 110 5.82 23.62 -5.27
CA ARG A 110 6.79 23.80 -4.18
C ARG A 110 7.10 22.48 -3.46
N GLY A 111 7.04 21.38 -4.20
CA GLY A 111 7.48 20.08 -3.72
C GLY A 111 9.00 19.97 -3.70
N GLY A 112 9.51 19.30 -2.67
CA GLY A 112 10.90 18.87 -2.60
C GLY A 112 11.01 17.39 -2.96
N CYS A 113 11.95 17.07 -3.84
CA CYS A 113 12.37 15.72 -4.17
C CYS A 113 13.81 15.55 -3.68
N ILE A 114 14.04 14.65 -2.74
CA ILE A 114 15.37 14.40 -2.19
C ILE A 114 15.91 13.11 -2.76
N VAL A 115 17.06 13.18 -3.42
CA VAL A 115 17.78 12.00 -3.90
C VAL A 115 18.77 11.58 -2.82
N SER A 116 18.69 10.32 -2.41
CA SER A 116 19.60 9.68 -1.46
C SER A 116 20.32 8.52 -2.14
N ILE A 117 21.34 7.96 -1.48
CA ILE A 117 22.08 6.80 -2.02
C ILE A 117 21.14 5.65 -2.41
N GLY A 118 20.15 5.34 -1.58
CA GLY A 118 19.29 4.18 -1.76
C GLY A 118 17.95 4.47 -2.44
N GLY A 119 17.72 5.69 -2.92
CA GLY A 119 16.49 6.02 -3.63
C GLY A 119 16.05 7.46 -3.46
N VAL A 120 14.86 7.73 -3.96
CA VAL A 120 14.23 9.05 -3.92
C VAL A 120 13.26 9.14 -2.75
N TRP A 121 13.26 10.27 -2.06
CA TRP A 121 12.32 10.61 -1.02
C TRP A 121 11.52 11.84 -1.42
N THR A 122 10.20 11.78 -1.27
CA THR A 122 9.33 12.93 -1.48
C THR A 122 8.64 13.27 -0.17
N ALA A 123 8.88 14.48 0.33
CA ALA A 123 8.16 14.95 1.50
C ALA A 123 6.68 15.13 1.11
N PRO A 124 5.72 14.63 1.91
CA PRO A 124 4.35 15.07 1.76
C PRO A 124 4.32 16.58 2.03
N THR A 125 4.17 17.37 0.98
CA THR A 125 4.16 18.84 1.10
C THR A 125 3.02 19.27 2.00
N GLN A 126 3.29 20.08 3.02
CA GLN A 126 2.32 20.55 4.02
C GLN A 126 1.23 21.50 3.50
N ARG A 127 1.15 21.74 2.18
CA ARG A 127 0.11 22.59 1.62
C ARG A 127 -1.23 21.84 1.53
N PRO A 128 -2.37 22.54 1.68
CA PRO A 128 -3.71 21.94 1.53
C PRO A 128 -3.92 21.28 0.16
N HIS A 129 -3.19 21.72 -0.87
CA HIS A 129 -3.21 21.16 -2.23
C HIS A 129 -2.00 20.24 -2.54
N GLY A 130 -1.31 19.72 -1.52
CA GLY A 130 -0.14 18.86 -1.71
C GLY A 130 -0.45 17.52 -2.37
N ILE A 131 0.58 16.73 -2.67
CA ILE A 131 0.44 15.36 -3.22
C ILE A 131 -0.51 14.55 -2.34
N SER A 132 -1.61 14.02 -2.87
CA SER A 132 -2.53 13.21 -2.09
C SER A 132 -1.83 11.97 -1.51
N VAL A 133 -2.39 11.40 -0.44
CA VAL A 133 -1.94 10.12 0.14
C VAL A 133 -1.82 9.04 -0.94
N ALA A 134 -2.80 8.99 -1.85
CA ALA A 134 -2.78 8.11 -3.01
C ALA A 134 -1.62 8.44 -3.97
N GLY A 135 -1.30 9.72 -4.17
CA GLY A 135 -0.17 10.14 -5.01
C GLY A 135 1.19 9.68 -4.50
N VAL A 136 1.43 9.72 -3.18
CA VAL A 136 2.68 9.21 -2.59
C VAL A 136 2.79 7.69 -2.75
N LEU A 137 1.70 6.95 -2.50
CA LEU A 137 1.66 5.52 -2.78
C LEU A 137 1.88 5.20 -4.25
N MET A 138 1.30 5.99 -5.16
CA MET A 138 1.47 5.79 -6.59
C MET A 138 2.91 6.03 -7.02
N ILE A 139 3.56 7.08 -6.52
CA ILE A 139 5.01 7.28 -6.73
C ILE A 139 5.79 6.06 -6.22
N TRP A 140 5.48 5.58 -5.01
CA TRP A 140 6.15 4.41 -4.45
C TRP A 140 6.01 3.17 -5.32
N SER A 141 4.77 2.84 -5.71
CA SER A 141 4.49 1.67 -6.54
C SER A 141 5.12 1.79 -7.92
N LEU A 142 5.11 2.98 -8.54
CA LEU A 142 5.71 3.20 -9.85
C LEU A 142 7.24 3.08 -9.80
N CYS A 143 7.88 3.61 -8.75
CA CYS A 143 9.32 3.43 -8.55
C CYS A 143 9.68 1.95 -8.36
N MET A 144 8.93 1.21 -7.54
CA MET A 144 9.16 -0.22 -7.32
C MET A 144 8.91 -1.04 -8.59
N LEU A 145 7.87 -0.71 -9.36
CA LEU A 145 7.56 -1.35 -10.63
C LEU A 145 8.66 -1.09 -11.66
N ALA A 146 9.11 0.16 -11.79
CA ALA A 146 10.18 0.53 -12.72
C ALA A 146 11.49 -0.20 -12.41
N LEU A 147 11.86 -0.28 -11.12
CA LEU A 147 13.03 -1.04 -10.70
C LEU A 147 12.89 -2.54 -10.98
N GLY A 148 11.72 -3.13 -10.68
CA GLY A 148 11.46 -4.55 -10.92
C GLY A 148 11.44 -4.92 -12.41
N LEU A 149 10.80 -4.09 -13.26
CA LEU A 149 10.81 -4.29 -14.70
C LEU A 149 12.22 -4.12 -15.28
N GLY A 150 12.97 -3.13 -14.79
CA GLY A 150 14.36 -2.94 -15.21
C GLY A 150 15.26 -4.10 -14.82
N SER A 151 15.15 -4.61 -13.58
CA SER A 151 15.91 -5.79 -13.15
C SER A 151 15.54 -7.03 -13.97
N LEU A 152 14.26 -7.24 -14.27
CA LEU A 152 13.81 -8.35 -15.12
C LEU A 152 14.32 -8.22 -16.55
N ALA A 153 14.31 -7.02 -17.13
CA ALA A 153 14.84 -6.77 -18.46
C ALA A 153 16.35 -7.05 -18.53
N LEU A 154 17.11 -6.62 -17.52
CA LEU A 154 18.55 -6.86 -17.43
C LEU A 154 18.88 -8.35 -17.23
N ILE A 155 18.10 -9.08 -16.43
CA ILE A 155 18.21 -10.55 -16.33
C ILE A 155 17.87 -11.20 -17.68
N GLY A 156 16.85 -10.69 -18.39
CA GLY A 156 16.52 -11.16 -19.74
C GLY A 156 17.68 -10.97 -20.72
N VAL A 157 18.34 -9.79 -20.70
CA VAL A 157 19.54 -9.53 -21.51
C VAL A 157 20.66 -10.48 -21.13
N SER A 158 20.96 -10.61 -19.83
CA SER A 158 21.93 -11.57 -19.28
C SER A 158 21.71 -12.98 -19.85
N LEU A 159 20.49 -13.50 -19.78
CA LEU A 159 20.15 -14.83 -20.31
C LEU A 159 20.33 -14.99 -21.82
N ILE A 160 20.26 -13.89 -22.59
CA ILE A 160 20.47 -13.90 -24.05
C ILE A 160 21.96 -13.74 -24.39
N THR A 161 22.72 -13.01 -23.58
CA THR A 161 24.12 -12.66 -23.85
C THR A 161 25.14 -13.62 -23.22
N ILE A 162 24.74 -14.44 -22.25
CA ILE A 162 25.63 -15.42 -21.63
C ILE A 162 25.88 -16.59 -22.61
N ASP A 163 27.07 -16.60 -23.21
CA ASP A 163 27.64 -17.76 -23.91
C ASP A 163 28.30 -18.77 -22.93
N ALA A 164 28.32 -18.46 -21.62
CA ALA A 164 29.06 -19.23 -20.62
C ALA A 164 28.23 -20.40 -20.02
N PRO A 165 28.86 -21.56 -19.72
CA PRO A 165 28.16 -22.72 -19.19
C PRO A 165 27.55 -22.45 -17.80
N ILE A 166 26.26 -22.78 -17.65
CA ILE A 166 25.38 -22.64 -16.46
C ILE A 166 25.92 -23.38 -15.20
N ARG A 167 27.13 -23.94 -15.24
CA ARG A 167 27.71 -24.80 -14.18
C ARG A 167 28.53 -24.04 -13.12
N GLY A 168 28.57 -22.72 -13.15
CA GLY A 168 29.16 -21.89 -12.09
C GLY A 168 28.23 -21.75 -10.87
N GLY A 169 28.80 -21.68 -9.66
CA GLY A 169 28.03 -21.35 -8.44
C GLY A 169 27.41 -19.94 -8.52
N PRO A 170 26.50 -19.58 -7.60
CA PRO A 170 25.77 -18.31 -7.64
C PRO A 170 26.66 -17.05 -7.63
N ILE A 171 27.91 -17.14 -7.18
CA ILE A 171 28.89 -16.03 -7.22
C ILE A 171 29.37 -15.74 -8.65
N VAL A 172 29.39 -16.74 -9.55
CA VAL A 172 29.80 -16.56 -10.96
C VAL A 172 28.84 -15.64 -11.71
N TRP A 173 27.61 -15.46 -11.22
CA TRP A 173 26.66 -14.49 -11.78
C TRP A 173 27.03 -13.04 -11.49
N LEU A 174 27.90 -12.75 -10.51
CA LEU A 174 28.40 -11.39 -10.30
C LEU A 174 29.43 -10.95 -11.35
N ASP A 175 30.05 -11.90 -12.04
CA ASP A 175 30.99 -11.60 -13.12
C ASP A 175 30.26 -11.18 -14.40
N ASP A 176 28.97 -11.51 -14.53
CA ASP A 176 28.13 -11.00 -15.61
C ASP A 176 27.68 -9.55 -15.30
N PRO A 177 28.08 -8.57 -16.13
CA PRO A 177 27.73 -7.17 -15.91
C PRO A 177 26.21 -6.95 -15.83
N TRP A 178 25.40 -7.66 -16.62
CA TRP A 178 23.95 -7.45 -16.66
C TRP A 178 23.26 -7.96 -15.40
N ALA A 179 23.66 -9.14 -14.93
CA ALA A 179 23.19 -9.71 -13.67
C ALA A 179 23.60 -8.83 -12.47
N ALA A 180 24.84 -8.32 -12.44
CA ALA A 180 25.29 -7.40 -11.40
C ALA A 180 24.45 -6.11 -11.35
N VAL A 181 24.13 -5.52 -12.51
CA VAL A 181 23.25 -4.33 -12.54
C VAL A 181 21.83 -4.66 -12.13
N ALA A 182 21.28 -5.78 -12.59
CA ALA A 182 19.95 -6.21 -12.17
C ALA A 182 19.87 -6.35 -10.64
N TRP A 183 20.92 -6.92 -10.04
CA TRP A 183 21.05 -7.04 -8.59
C TRP A 183 21.12 -5.68 -7.90
N LEU A 184 21.88 -4.73 -8.44
CA LEU A 184 21.93 -3.35 -7.92
C LEU A 184 20.54 -2.67 -7.95
N TRP A 185 19.76 -2.87 -9.01
CA TRP A 185 18.40 -2.34 -9.09
C TRP A 185 17.44 -3.01 -8.10
N CYS A 186 17.60 -4.32 -7.89
CA CYS A 186 16.91 -5.04 -6.82
C CYS A 186 17.28 -4.47 -5.44
N LEU A 187 18.56 -4.16 -5.20
CA LEU A 187 19.02 -3.56 -3.95
C LEU A 187 18.40 -2.17 -3.72
N GLN A 188 18.30 -1.32 -4.76
CA GLN A 188 17.54 -0.07 -4.70
C GLN A 188 16.07 -0.32 -4.36
N GLY A 189 15.47 -1.37 -4.93
CA GLY A 189 14.09 -1.77 -4.65
C GLY A 189 13.91 -2.16 -3.19
N ILE A 190 14.81 -2.99 -2.65
CA ILE A 190 14.82 -3.39 -1.24
C ILE A 190 14.97 -2.15 -0.34
N TRP A 191 15.86 -1.22 -0.69
CA TRP A 191 16.03 0.02 0.07
C TRP A 191 14.78 0.89 0.09
N ASN A 192 14.08 0.97 -1.05
CA ASN A 192 12.80 1.67 -1.17
C ASN A 192 11.63 0.92 -0.52
N LEU A 193 11.75 -0.39 -0.28
CA LEU A 193 10.77 -1.18 0.46
C LEU A 193 10.98 -1.04 1.97
N LEU A 194 12.22 -0.98 2.42
CA LEU A 194 12.56 -0.92 3.84
C LEU A 194 12.23 0.46 4.44
N PRO A 195 11.69 0.50 5.69
CA PRO A 195 11.32 1.73 6.38
C PRO A 195 12.53 2.49 6.95
N LEU A 196 13.58 2.67 6.15
CA LEU A 196 14.81 3.38 6.49
C LEU A 196 14.58 4.90 6.63
N PRO A 197 15.42 5.59 7.41
CA PRO A 197 15.34 7.05 7.48
C PRO A 197 15.57 7.67 6.10
N GLN A 198 14.74 8.65 5.77
CA GLN A 198 14.81 9.37 4.49
C GLN A 198 14.63 8.45 3.25
N SER A 199 13.99 7.29 3.41
CA SER A 199 13.57 6.45 2.28
C SER A 199 12.09 6.64 1.99
N LEU A 200 11.70 6.40 0.73
CA LEU A 200 10.29 6.39 0.35
C LEU A 200 9.52 5.27 1.05
N GLY A 201 10.18 4.14 1.32
CA GLY A 201 9.60 3.00 2.04
C GLY A 201 9.06 3.38 3.40
N ARG A 202 9.75 4.23 4.15
CA ARG A 202 9.24 4.70 5.45
C ARG A 202 7.94 5.49 5.30
N VAL A 203 7.87 6.38 4.31
CA VAL A 203 6.65 7.16 4.04
C VAL A 203 5.53 6.24 3.55
N GLY A 204 5.85 5.31 2.65
CA GLY A 204 4.93 4.30 2.14
C GLY A 204 4.32 3.45 3.26
N TRP A 205 5.14 2.89 4.15
CA TRP A 205 4.67 2.13 5.30
C TRP A 205 3.86 2.96 6.29
N ALA A 206 4.33 4.17 6.64
CA ALA A 206 3.55 5.06 7.51
C ALA A 206 2.15 5.33 6.94
N LEU A 207 2.06 5.45 5.62
CA LEU A 207 0.83 5.68 4.90
C LEU A 207 -0.06 4.43 4.82
N VAL A 208 0.52 3.25 4.59
CA VAL A 208 -0.18 1.95 4.72
C VAL A 208 -0.78 1.81 6.13
N PHE A 209 0.00 2.09 7.17
CA PHE A 209 -0.49 2.05 8.55
C PHE A 209 -1.55 3.12 8.81
N ALA A 210 -1.45 4.32 8.25
CA ALA A 210 -2.52 5.32 8.36
C ALA A 210 -3.82 4.87 7.67
N LEU A 211 -3.73 4.20 6.50
CA LEU A 211 -4.89 3.70 5.77
C LEU A 211 -5.58 2.52 6.47
N PHE A 212 -4.81 1.61 7.03
CA PHE A 212 -5.34 0.36 7.60
C PHE A 212 -5.45 0.37 9.14
N GLY A 213 -4.61 1.12 9.83
CA GLY A 213 -4.33 0.99 11.26
C GLY A 213 -5.29 1.68 12.23
N GLY A 214 -6.23 2.52 11.77
CA GLY A 214 -7.24 3.05 12.70
C GLY A 214 -8.19 4.05 12.06
N GLY A 215 -9.50 3.88 12.27
CA GLY A 215 -10.54 4.82 11.80
C GLY A 215 -10.42 6.19 12.47
N PRO A 216 -11.27 7.17 12.13
CA PRO A 216 -11.32 8.48 12.81
C PRO A 216 -11.33 8.39 14.35
N ASN A 217 -11.84 7.29 14.89
CA ASN A 217 -11.98 7.07 16.33
C ASN A 217 -10.78 6.36 16.99
N HIS A 218 -9.73 5.97 16.26
CA HIS A 218 -8.58 5.29 16.85
C HIS A 218 -7.52 6.29 17.29
N ASP A 219 -7.00 6.11 18.50
CA ASP A 219 -5.89 6.91 19.01
C ASP A 219 -4.66 6.76 18.08
N PRO A 220 -4.16 7.85 17.46
CA PRO A 220 -3.01 7.81 16.54
C PRO A 220 -1.76 7.20 17.20
N ARG A 221 -1.66 7.26 18.53
CA ARG A 221 -0.56 6.67 19.29
C ARG A 221 -0.50 5.16 19.14
N VAL A 222 -1.65 4.49 19.05
CA VAL A 222 -1.71 3.02 18.91
C VAL A 222 -1.14 2.62 17.56
N CYS A 223 -1.57 3.27 16.49
CA CYS A 223 -1.09 2.98 15.14
C CYS A 223 0.41 3.31 14.97
N LEU A 224 0.90 4.40 15.59
CA LEU A 224 2.33 4.69 15.64
C LEU A 224 3.12 3.60 16.40
N ARG A 225 2.61 3.10 17.53
CA ARG A 225 3.24 1.96 18.23
C ARG A 225 3.27 0.72 17.35
N SER A 226 2.20 0.42 16.62
CA SER A 226 2.15 -0.69 15.67
C SER A 226 3.17 -0.53 14.54
N LEU A 227 3.30 0.67 13.98
CA LEU A 227 4.31 0.98 12.95
C LEU A 227 5.73 0.78 13.50
N ARG A 228 6.02 1.24 14.73
CA ARG A 228 7.32 1.02 15.38
C ARG A 228 7.59 -0.46 15.61
N ALA A 229 6.61 -1.20 16.14
CA ALA A 229 6.72 -2.64 16.34
C ALA A 229 6.98 -3.38 15.01
N TRP A 230 6.34 -2.94 13.92
CA TRP A 230 6.56 -3.48 12.59
C TRP A 230 7.97 -3.23 12.06
N ILE A 231 8.52 -2.02 12.26
CA ILE A 231 9.90 -1.71 11.88
C ILE A 231 10.89 -2.58 12.69
N ILE A 232 10.64 -2.78 13.99
CA ILE A 232 11.44 -3.68 14.83
C ILE A 232 11.34 -5.13 14.33
N ALA A 233 10.14 -5.60 13.98
CA ALA A 233 9.95 -6.92 13.41
C ALA A 233 10.70 -7.09 12.09
N MET A 234 10.70 -6.08 11.21
CA MET A 234 11.48 -6.08 9.97
C MET A 234 12.99 -6.10 10.24
N ALA A 235 13.48 -5.38 11.26
CA ALA A 235 14.88 -5.39 11.66
C ALA A 235 15.33 -6.80 12.11
N LEU A 236 14.50 -7.45 12.95
CA LEU A 236 14.73 -8.82 13.41
C LEU A 236 14.65 -9.83 12.26
N LEU A 237 13.64 -9.69 11.39
CA LEU A 237 13.49 -10.54 10.21
C LEU A 237 14.74 -10.42 9.33
N THR A 238 15.18 -9.20 9.01
CA THR A 238 16.39 -8.94 8.21
C THR A 238 17.63 -9.59 8.84
N LEU A 239 17.74 -9.56 10.17
CA LEU A 239 18.85 -10.19 10.88
C LEU A 239 18.80 -11.71 10.73
N VAL A 240 17.66 -12.33 11.00
CA VAL A 240 17.48 -13.78 10.94
C VAL A 240 17.62 -14.29 9.51
N THR A 241 16.89 -13.72 8.56
CA THR A 241 16.94 -14.14 7.15
C THR A 241 18.29 -13.83 6.53
N GLY A 242 18.92 -12.70 6.86
CA GLY A 242 20.25 -12.36 6.36
C GLY A 242 21.31 -13.35 6.82
N ASN A 243 21.34 -13.70 8.11
CA ASN A 243 22.26 -14.72 8.62
C ASN A 243 21.95 -16.12 8.05
N LEU A 244 20.67 -16.48 7.92
CA LEU A 244 20.28 -17.76 7.32
C LEU A 244 20.77 -17.85 5.87
N LEU A 245 20.55 -16.80 5.06
CA LEU A 245 21.01 -16.73 3.67
C LEU A 245 22.54 -16.79 3.56
N LEU A 246 23.27 -16.12 4.46
CA LEU A 246 24.73 -16.21 4.50
C LEU A 246 25.21 -17.61 4.87
N SER A 247 24.49 -18.31 5.77
CA SER A 247 24.85 -19.68 6.16
C SER A 247 24.56 -20.69 5.05
N THR A 248 23.49 -20.52 4.27
CA THR A 248 23.08 -21.46 3.23
C THR A 248 23.75 -21.21 1.88
N SER A 249 24.18 -19.98 1.60
CA SER A 249 24.81 -19.61 0.32
C SER A 249 26.23 -20.14 0.14
N GLY A 250 26.86 -20.67 1.20
CA GLY A 250 28.25 -21.11 1.16
C GLY A 250 29.26 -19.96 0.99
N VAL A 251 28.83 -18.69 1.11
CA VAL A 251 29.72 -17.53 1.05
C VAL A 251 30.81 -17.61 2.12
N THR A 252 30.49 -18.17 3.29
CA THR A 252 31.44 -18.42 4.38
C THR A 252 32.56 -19.39 4.01
N SER A 253 32.25 -20.42 3.21
CA SER A 253 33.24 -21.39 2.75
C SER A 253 34.00 -20.93 1.50
N GLN A 254 33.34 -20.18 0.61
CA GLN A 254 33.92 -19.71 -0.66
C GLN A 254 34.84 -18.48 -0.49
N ALA A 255 34.54 -17.57 0.43
CA ALA A 255 35.34 -16.36 0.66
C ALA A 255 36.58 -16.58 1.54
N GLY A 256 37.12 -17.80 1.61
CA GLY A 256 38.29 -18.13 2.45
C GLY A 256 38.07 -17.87 3.95
N GLY A 257 36.83 -17.94 4.43
CA GLY A 257 36.47 -17.63 5.82
C GLY A 257 36.21 -16.15 6.13
N LEU A 258 36.38 -15.23 5.16
CA LEU A 258 36.18 -13.79 5.35
C LEU A 258 34.74 -13.35 5.07
N ALA A 259 33.74 -14.05 5.61
CA ALA A 259 32.33 -13.62 5.51
C ALA A 259 31.97 -12.45 6.43
N TRP A 260 32.92 -11.96 7.24
CA TRP A 260 32.70 -10.90 8.21
C TRP A 260 32.13 -9.61 7.61
N PRO A 261 32.46 -9.15 6.39
CA PRO A 261 31.87 -7.91 5.84
C PRO A 261 30.39 -8.09 5.53
N ALA A 262 29.98 -9.26 5.03
CA ALA A 262 28.59 -9.55 4.73
C ALA A 262 27.76 -9.68 6.02
N VAL A 263 28.30 -10.37 7.04
CA VAL A 263 27.68 -10.45 8.37
C VAL A 263 27.59 -9.06 9.00
N ALA A 264 28.66 -8.27 8.96
CA ALA A 264 28.68 -6.90 9.47
C ALA A 264 27.68 -6.01 8.74
N GLY A 265 27.53 -6.16 7.43
CA GLY A 265 26.53 -5.45 6.63
C GLY A 265 25.09 -5.78 7.05
N VAL A 266 24.77 -7.06 7.22
CA VAL A 266 23.44 -7.50 7.71
C VAL A 266 23.18 -6.96 9.12
N VAL A 267 24.15 -7.08 10.03
CA VAL A 267 24.04 -6.58 11.42
C VAL A 267 23.88 -5.07 11.43
N ALA A 268 24.66 -4.33 10.66
CA ALA A 268 24.58 -2.88 10.55
C ALA A 268 23.23 -2.42 9.99
N LEU A 269 22.72 -3.10 8.95
CA LEU A 269 21.41 -2.81 8.37
C LEU A 269 20.28 -3.08 9.38
N SER A 270 20.33 -4.21 10.09
CA SER A 270 19.36 -4.54 11.14
C SER A 270 19.41 -3.54 12.30
N LEU A 271 20.60 -3.14 12.74
CA LEU A 271 20.77 -2.12 13.78
C LEU A 271 20.27 -0.76 13.30
N TRP A 272 20.49 -0.43 12.03
CA TRP A 272 19.98 0.80 11.44
C TRP A 272 18.45 0.81 11.35
N LEU A 273 17.82 -0.31 10.99
CA LEU A 273 16.36 -0.46 11.03
C LEU A 273 15.82 -0.39 12.46
N PHE A 274 16.53 -0.98 13.42
CA PHE A 274 16.15 -0.91 14.82
C PHE A 274 16.19 0.52 15.36
N THR A 275 17.28 1.24 15.14
CA THR A 275 17.42 2.66 15.53
C THR A 275 16.44 3.56 14.79
N SER A 276 16.12 3.23 13.53
CA SER A 276 15.10 3.87 12.71
C SER A 276 13.71 3.88 13.36
N ALA A 277 13.33 2.81 14.07
CA ALA A 277 12.03 2.71 14.74
C ALA A 277 11.81 3.78 15.83
N GLY A 278 12.88 4.18 16.52
CA GLY A 278 12.84 5.21 17.57
C GLY A 278 12.90 6.65 17.07
N SER A 279 13.08 6.86 15.76
CA SER A 279 13.38 8.20 15.24
C SER A 279 12.18 9.17 15.35
N PRO A 280 12.41 10.44 15.75
CA PRO A 280 11.35 11.46 15.83
C PRO A 280 10.77 11.78 14.45
N ASP A 281 11.56 11.60 13.39
CA ASP A 281 11.12 11.72 11.99
C ASP A 281 9.91 10.82 11.70
N LEU A 282 9.86 9.60 12.25
CA LEU A 282 8.74 8.69 12.02
C LEU A 282 7.44 9.26 12.60
N THR A 283 7.51 9.83 13.80
CA THR A 283 6.38 10.49 14.46
C THR A 283 5.93 11.70 13.66
N ALA A 284 6.86 12.55 13.21
CA ALA A 284 6.54 13.73 12.40
C ALA A 284 5.89 13.35 11.06
N ILE A 285 6.41 12.33 10.36
CA ILE A 285 5.83 11.81 9.12
C ILE A 285 4.41 11.32 9.40
N TYR A 286 4.24 10.48 10.41
CA TYR A 286 2.95 9.89 10.74
C TYR A 286 1.91 10.95 11.13
N GLU A 287 2.25 11.88 12.02
CA GLU A 287 1.37 12.99 12.42
C GLU A 287 0.99 13.88 11.23
N SER A 288 1.93 14.15 10.31
CA SER A 288 1.64 14.92 9.09
C SER A 288 0.63 14.20 8.17
N ILE A 289 0.68 12.87 8.11
CA ILE A 289 -0.25 12.06 7.32
C ILE A 289 -1.61 11.99 8.00
N VAL A 290 -1.65 11.72 9.31
CA VAL A 290 -2.90 11.60 10.08
C VAL A 290 -3.66 12.91 10.12
N ARG A 291 -3.01 14.03 10.49
CA ARG A 291 -3.65 15.35 10.48
C ARG A 291 -4.28 15.62 9.11
N ARG A 292 -3.61 15.21 8.04
CA ARG A 292 -4.13 15.41 6.69
C ARG A 292 -5.31 14.51 6.35
N ALA A 293 -5.30 13.26 6.81
CA ALA A 293 -6.46 12.38 6.68
C ALA A 293 -7.69 12.97 7.39
N GLU A 294 -7.51 13.56 8.57
CA GLU A 294 -8.56 14.26 9.33
C GLU A 294 -9.09 15.50 8.59
N TYR A 295 -8.23 16.36 8.04
CA TYR A 295 -8.69 17.53 7.27
C TYR A 295 -9.49 17.15 6.01
N ILE A 296 -9.18 16.01 5.41
CA ILE A 296 -9.90 15.50 4.24
C ILE A 296 -11.25 14.86 4.64
N GLU A 297 -11.40 14.41 5.89
CA GLU A 297 -12.68 13.90 6.43
C GLU A 297 -13.72 14.99 6.68
N VAL A 298 -13.30 16.23 6.96
CA VAL A 298 -14.22 17.36 7.21
C VAL A 298 -14.78 17.96 5.91
N GLY A 299 -14.20 17.65 4.75
CA GLY A 299 -14.72 18.04 3.43
C GLY A 299 -15.51 16.93 2.74
N GLU A 300 -16.63 17.26 2.09
CA GLU A 300 -17.55 16.33 1.38
C GLU A 300 -16.91 15.40 0.31
N GLN A 301 -15.63 15.58 0.00
CA GLN A 301 -14.88 14.77 -0.96
C GLN A 301 -13.70 14.10 -0.28
N ASN A 302 -13.97 13.07 0.52
CA ASN A 302 -12.92 12.27 1.15
C ASN A 302 -12.50 11.06 0.30
N PRO A 303 -11.47 11.15 -0.56
CA PRO A 303 -10.97 10.01 -1.32
C PRO A 303 -10.43 8.92 -0.39
N ILE A 304 -9.85 9.26 0.76
CA ILE A 304 -9.24 8.28 1.68
C ILE A 304 -10.33 7.46 2.38
N GLY A 305 -11.39 8.11 2.88
CA GLY A 305 -12.57 7.44 3.43
C GLY A 305 -13.27 6.56 2.39
N ARG A 306 -13.38 7.02 1.13
CA ARG A 306 -13.91 6.19 0.03
C ARG A 306 -13.00 5.00 -0.28
N PHE A 307 -11.68 5.19 -0.36
CA PHE A 307 -10.73 4.09 -0.59
C PHE A 307 -10.78 3.07 0.54
N ARG A 308 -10.84 3.52 1.80
CA ARG A 308 -10.96 2.65 2.97
C ARG A 308 -12.29 1.89 3.01
N GLY A 309 -13.40 2.57 2.72
CA GLY A 309 -14.71 1.96 2.54
C GLY A 309 -14.81 1.06 1.31
N ARG A 310 -13.88 1.18 0.35
CA ARG A 310 -13.89 0.40 -0.90
C ARG A 310 -12.95 -0.79 -0.94
N PHE A 311 -11.78 -0.69 -0.33
CA PHE A 311 -10.68 -1.65 -0.46
C PHE A 311 -10.16 -2.16 0.90
N GLY A 312 -10.72 -1.71 2.02
CA GLY A 312 -10.34 -2.24 3.33
C GLY A 312 -10.84 -3.69 3.50
N PRO A 313 -10.06 -4.60 4.12
CA PRO A 313 -10.48 -5.99 4.36
C PRO A 313 -11.79 -6.06 5.15
N VAL A 314 -11.99 -5.14 6.11
CA VAL A 314 -13.23 -4.99 6.87
C VAL A 314 -14.39 -4.53 5.99
N ALA A 315 -14.15 -3.65 5.02
CA ALA A 315 -15.17 -3.22 4.06
C ALA A 315 -15.56 -4.36 3.10
N THR A 316 -14.57 -5.14 2.62
CA THR A 316 -14.82 -6.34 1.82
C THR A 316 -15.65 -7.36 2.61
N TRP A 317 -15.32 -7.56 3.90
CA TRP A 317 -16.09 -8.42 4.80
C TRP A 317 -17.52 -7.93 5.01
N ARG A 318 -17.72 -6.63 5.28
CA ARG A 318 -19.06 -6.04 5.41
C ARG A 318 -19.88 -6.16 4.14
N ARG A 319 -19.27 -5.99 2.96
CA ARG A 319 -19.96 -6.22 1.67
C ARG A 319 -20.36 -7.66 1.48
N TYR A 320 -19.51 -8.58 1.91
CA TYR A 320 -19.83 -10.00 1.86
C TYR A 320 -21.01 -10.33 2.79
N GLN A 321 -21.03 -9.78 4.01
CA GLN A 321 -22.16 -9.91 4.93
C GLN A 321 -23.44 -9.27 4.36
N ALA A 322 -23.37 -8.04 3.86
CA ALA A 322 -24.51 -7.37 3.24
C ALA A 322 -25.06 -8.15 2.04
N ARG A 323 -24.19 -8.70 1.18
CA ARG A 323 -24.62 -9.58 0.08
C ARG A 323 -25.31 -10.84 0.59
N ARG A 324 -24.84 -11.46 1.69
CA ARG A 324 -25.53 -12.62 2.28
C ARG A 324 -26.90 -12.23 2.81
N GLU A 325 -27.03 -11.08 3.46
CA GLU A 325 -28.32 -10.58 3.95
C GLU A 325 -29.28 -10.25 2.80
N ASP A 326 -28.78 -9.62 1.74
CA ASP A 326 -29.58 -9.29 0.54
C ASP A 326 -30.04 -10.55 -0.18
N VAL A 327 -29.17 -11.56 -0.32
CA VAL A 327 -29.54 -12.86 -0.89
C VAL A 327 -30.58 -13.56 -0.02
N ALA A 328 -30.42 -13.54 1.31
CA ALA A 328 -31.41 -14.11 2.23
C ALA A 328 -32.76 -13.37 2.15
N LYS A 329 -32.76 -12.05 2.01
CA LYS A 329 -33.97 -11.24 1.79
C LYS A 329 -34.63 -11.57 0.45
N GLN A 330 -33.83 -11.70 -0.61
CA GLN A 330 -34.35 -12.08 -1.93
C GLN A 330 -34.94 -13.49 -1.94
N GLN A 331 -34.33 -14.45 -1.23
CA GLN A 331 -34.89 -15.79 -1.08
C GLN A 331 -36.23 -15.75 -0.35
N ARG A 332 -36.31 -15.01 0.77
CA ARG A 332 -37.58 -14.82 1.48
C ARG A 332 -38.65 -14.16 0.62
N LEU A 333 -38.27 -13.14 -0.16
CA LEU A 333 -39.20 -12.47 -1.09
C LEU A 333 -39.69 -13.39 -2.21
N ARG A 334 -38.81 -14.28 -2.71
CA ARG A 334 -39.22 -15.29 -3.70
C ARG A 334 -40.16 -16.32 -3.09
N GLU A 335 -39.84 -16.81 -1.89
CA GLU A 335 -40.72 -17.74 -1.17
C GLU A 335 -42.10 -17.12 -0.88
N THR A 336 -42.18 -15.83 -0.54
CA THR A 336 -43.46 -15.14 -0.34
C THR A 336 -44.20 -14.95 -1.66
N MET A 337 -43.52 -14.54 -2.74
CA MET A 337 -44.15 -14.40 -4.06
C MET A 337 -44.66 -15.73 -4.61
N GLU A 338 -43.91 -16.82 -4.43
CA GLU A 338 -44.34 -18.15 -4.84
C GLU A 338 -45.56 -18.63 -4.05
N ARG A 339 -45.68 -18.25 -2.77
CA ARG A 339 -46.88 -18.55 -1.96
C ARG A 339 -48.08 -17.73 -2.44
N GLU A 340 -47.92 -16.42 -2.58
CA GLU A 340 -49.00 -15.54 -3.08
C GLU A 340 -49.49 -15.97 -4.46
N HIS A 341 -48.59 -16.40 -5.35
CA HIS A 341 -48.98 -16.87 -6.67
C HIS A 341 -49.78 -18.18 -6.63
N ARG A 342 -49.40 -19.14 -5.77
CA ARG A 342 -50.17 -20.38 -5.56
C ARG A 342 -51.54 -20.09 -4.94
N GLU A 343 -51.61 -19.20 -3.97
CA GLU A 343 -52.87 -18.79 -3.35
C GLU A 343 -53.79 -18.08 -4.36
N ALA A 344 -53.24 -17.25 -5.25
CA ALA A 344 -54.00 -16.61 -6.32
C ALA A 344 -54.51 -17.62 -7.36
N ASP A 345 -53.69 -18.60 -7.75
CA ASP A 345 -54.09 -19.67 -8.66
C ASP A 345 -55.21 -20.53 -8.04
N ASP A 346 -55.09 -20.89 -6.76
CA ASP A 346 -56.11 -21.64 -6.02
C ASP A 346 -57.41 -20.84 -5.90
N ALA A 347 -57.35 -19.53 -5.63
CA ALA A 347 -58.53 -18.66 -5.59
C ALA A 347 -59.24 -18.59 -6.95
N SER A 348 -58.48 -18.49 -8.05
CA SER A 348 -59.05 -18.47 -9.41
C SER A 348 -59.76 -19.78 -9.76
N ARG A 349 -59.20 -20.92 -9.34
CA ARG A 349 -59.83 -22.25 -9.49
C ARG A 349 -61.10 -22.38 -8.68
N VAL A 350 -61.11 -21.88 -7.44
CA VAL A 350 -62.30 -21.89 -6.58
C VAL A 350 -63.42 -21.06 -7.21
N ASP A 351 -63.13 -19.89 -7.75
CA ASP A 351 -64.13 -19.07 -8.44
C ASP A 351 -64.72 -19.78 -9.67
N GLU A 352 -63.89 -20.43 -10.47
CA GLU A 352 -64.35 -21.23 -11.63
C GLU A 352 -65.26 -22.38 -11.19
N ILE A 353 -64.88 -23.10 -10.13
CA ILE A 353 -65.67 -24.20 -9.54
C ILE A 353 -67.00 -23.68 -9.00
N LEU A 354 -67.00 -22.54 -8.30
CA LEU A 354 -68.22 -21.91 -7.77
C LEU A 354 -69.17 -21.47 -8.90
N GLN A 355 -68.62 -20.98 -10.02
CA GLN A 355 -69.41 -20.58 -11.18
C GLN A 355 -70.07 -21.79 -11.86
N ARG A 356 -69.34 -22.91 -12.01
CA ARG A 356 -69.91 -24.18 -12.53
C ARG A 356 -70.94 -24.78 -11.57
N LEU A 357 -70.66 -24.75 -10.27
CA LEU A 357 -71.60 -25.18 -9.23
C LEU A 357 -72.90 -24.39 -9.28
N HIS A 358 -72.82 -23.07 -9.55
CA HIS A 358 -73.99 -22.21 -9.66
C HIS A 358 -74.82 -22.47 -10.93
N GLN A 359 -74.17 -22.82 -12.05
CA GLN A 359 -74.84 -23.04 -13.34
C GLN A 359 -75.47 -24.44 -13.44
N ASP A 360 -74.72 -25.49 -13.07
CA ASP A 360 -75.08 -26.88 -13.38
C ASP A 360 -75.41 -27.73 -12.13
N GLY A 361 -75.27 -27.16 -10.94
CA GLY A 361 -75.53 -27.84 -9.66
C GLY A 361 -74.40 -28.79 -9.22
N VAL A 362 -74.55 -29.41 -8.03
CA VAL A 362 -73.48 -30.20 -7.38
C VAL A 362 -73.04 -31.42 -8.20
N GLU A 363 -73.91 -31.93 -9.06
CA GLU A 363 -73.67 -33.12 -9.88
C GLU A 363 -72.62 -32.91 -10.97
N SER A 364 -72.36 -31.66 -11.38
CA SER A 364 -71.35 -31.32 -12.40
C SER A 364 -69.91 -31.32 -11.88
N LEU A 365 -69.72 -31.34 -10.56
CA LEU A 365 -68.39 -31.32 -9.93
C LEU A 365 -67.78 -32.71 -9.82
N SER A 366 -66.50 -32.80 -10.17
CA SER A 366 -65.67 -33.98 -9.93
C SER A 366 -65.45 -34.21 -8.43
N GLN A 367 -65.10 -35.45 -8.06
CA GLN A 367 -64.88 -35.82 -6.66
C GLN A 367 -63.76 -34.98 -6.00
N ASP A 368 -62.72 -34.65 -6.76
CA ASP A 368 -61.60 -33.82 -6.32
C ASP A 368 -62.01 -32.36 -6.08
N GLU A 369 -62.89 -31.80 -6.91
CA GLU A 369 -63.43 -30.44 -6.75
C GLU A 369 -64.37 -30.33 -5.54
N ARG A 370 -65.17 -31.38 -5.28
CA ARG A 370 -66.02 -31.45 -4.08
C ARG A 370 -65.18 -31.51 -2.80
N GLU A 371 -64.11 -32.29 -2.82
CA GLU A 371 -63.18 -32.38 -1.69
C GLU A 371 -62.45 -31.04 -1.47
N LEU A 372 -62.06 -30.35 -2.55
CA LEU A 372 -61.49 -29.01 -2.49
C LEU A 372 -62.46 -27.99 -1.86
N LEU A 373 -63.71 -27.94 -2.30
CA LEU A 373 -64.74 -27.06 -1.74
C LEU A 373 -65.02 -27.37 -0.27
N GLN A 374 -65.02 -28.65 0.12
CA GLN A 374 -65.21 -29.06 1.51
C GLN A 374 -64.05 -28.55 2.38
N ARG A 375 -62.80 -28.67 1.91
CA ARG A 375 -61.62 -28.13 2.62
C ARG A 375 -61.66 -26.60 2.74
N VAL A 376 -62.05 -25.87 1.68
CA VAL A 376 -62.19 -24.41 1.71
C VAL A 376 -63.33 -23.97 2.65
N SER A 377 -64.44 -24.70 2.65
CA SER A 377 -65.57 -24.45 3.56
C SER A 377 -65.19 -24.66 5.03
N GLU A 378 -64.45 -25.73 5.34
CA GLU A 378 -63.90 -25.97 6.68
C GLU A 378 -62.87 -24.90 7.09
N ALA A 379 -62.00 -24.47 6.17
CA ALA A 379 -61.04 -23.40 6.42
C ALA A 379 -61.72 -22.06 6.74
N LEU A 380 -62.71 -21.64 5.93
CA LEU A 380 -63.49 -20.42 6.18
C LEU A 380 -64.29 -20.49 7.49
N LYS A 381 -64.80 -21.67 7.84
CA LYS A 381 -65.51 -21.88 9.11
C LYS A 381 -64.56 -21.73 10.30
N ASN A 382 -63.34 -22.27 10.21
CA ASN A 382 -62.31 -22.11 11.22
C ASN A 382 -61.81 -20.66 11.33
N GLU A 383 -61.66 -19.96 10.21
CA GLU A 383 -61.27 -18.54 10.21
C GLU A 383 -62.33 -17.65 10.86
N ARG A 384 -63.61 -17.87 10.57
CA ARG A 384 -64.72 -17.19 11.27
C ARG A 384 -64.74 -17.45 12.78
N GLN A 385 -64.43 -18.68 13.19
CA GLN A 385 -64.32 -19.03 14.61
C GLN A 385 -63.12 -18.38 15.29
N ASN A 386 -61.98 -18.27 14.61
CA ASN A 386 -60.80 -17.57 15.12
C ASN A 386 -61.05 -16.06 15.25
N ILE A 387 -61.66 -15.42 14.25
CA ILE A 387 -62.03 -13.99 14.31
C ILE A 387 -62.99 -13.73 15.47
N ALA A 388 -64.00 -14.59 15.67
CA ALA A 388 -64.92 -14.47 16.80
C ALA A 388 -64.19 -14.58 18.16
N ARG A 389 -63.20 -15.47 18.26
CA ARG A 389 -62.40 -15.67 19.46
C ARG A 389 -61.45 -14.49 19.76
N ASP A 390 -60.86 -13.88 18.73
CA ASP A 390 -60.00 -12.70 18.88
C ASP A 390 -60.81 -11.48 19.34
N ILE A 391 -62.04 -11.33 18.85
CA ILE A 391 -62.98 -10.29 19.29
C ILE A 391 -63.35 -10.49 20.77
N ASP A 392 -63.71 -11.71 21.18
CA ASP A 392 -64.05 -12.03 22.58
C ASP A 392 -62.87 -11.94 23.57
N SER A 393 -61.63 -11.90 23.08
CA SER A 393 -60.41 -11.78 23.92
C SER A 393 -59.84 -10.36 24.02
N SER A 394 -60.42 -9.42 23.25
CA SER A 394 -60.01 -8.01 23.23
C SER A 394 -60.89 -7.10 24.11
N ASP A 395 -61.96 -7.65 24.69
CA ASP A 395 -62.77 -7.07 25.79
C ASP A 395 -62.34 -7.65 27.14
#